data_AF-A0A6A6P9Y0-F1
#
_entry.id   AF-A0A6A6P9Y0-F1
#
_cell.length_a   1.000
_cell.length_b   1.000
_cell.length_c   1.000
_cell.angle_alpha   90.00
_cell.angle_beta   90.00
_cell.angle_gamma   90.00
#
_symmetry.space_group_name_H-M   'P 1'
#
loop_
_entity.id
_entity.type
_entity.pdbx_description
1 polymer ?
#
loop_
_entity_poly.entity_id
_entity_poly.type
_entity_poly.pdbx_seq_one_letter_code
_entity_poly.pdbx_strand_id
1 'polypeptide(L)'
;MIEHAGLPIPAAQFDDMVAFFEAVLAPLGYSKMMEFPGRAVCLGTSSERDWWLVKNEDGSRVAKGLHFAFRAGDKKAVEEFYRIALEKGAKDNGEPGIREQYAPNYYAAFVRDPTGNNIEAVCKV
;
A
#
# COMPACT_ATOMS: atom_id res chain seq x y z
N MET A 1 -18.97 2.66 1.53
CA MET A 1 -17.78 3.51 1.78
C MET A 1 -16.97 2.80 2.84
N ILE A 2 -15.67 2.61 2.62
CA ILE A 2 -14.76 2.06 3.62
C ILE A 2 -14.14 3.25 4.33
N GLU A 3 -14.06 3.23 5.66
CA GLU A 3 -13.47 4.32 6.45
C GLU A 3 -12.00 4.04 6.79
N HIS A 4 -11.68 2.79 7.15
CA HIS A 4 -10.31 2.31 7.26
C HIS A 4 -10.22 0.80 7.03
N ALA A 5 -9.01 0.32 6.78
CA ALA A 5 -8.66 -1.10 6.74
C ALA A 5 -7.42 -1.36 7.61
N GLY A 6 -7.35 -2.58 8.15
CA GLY A 6 -6.20 -3.05 8.92
C GLY A 6 -5.54 -4.25 8.27
N LEU A 7 -4.24 -4.14 8.02
CA LEU A 7 -3.39 -5.22 7.54
C LEU A 7 -2.61 -5.80 8.72
N PRO A 8 -2.91 -7.04 9.16
CA PRO A 8 -2.07 -7.74 10.11
C PRO A 8 -0.71 -8.08 9.48
N ILE A 9 0.38 -7.75 10.18
CA ILE A 9 1.75 -7.97 9.73
C ILE A 9 2.47 -8.92 10.71
N PRO A 10 3.19 -9.95 10.24
CA PRO A 10 3.99 -10.79 11.11
C PRO A 10 4.92 -9.96 12.00
N ALA A 11 4.96 -10.25 13.31
CA ALA A 11 5.75 -9.47 14.27
C ALA A 11 7.22 -9.25 13.85
N ALA A 12 7.84 -10.24 13.23
CA ALA A 12 9.24 -10.18 12.77
C ALA A 12 9.49 -9.25 11.57
N GLN A 13 8.43 -8.81 10.88
CA GLN A 13 8.51 -7.95 9.68
C GLN A 13 7.83 -6.59 9.92
N PHE A 14 7.35 -6.31 11.14
CA PHE A 14 6.49 -5.17 11.39
C PHE A 14 7.15 -3.84 11.03
N ASP A 15 8.35 -3.58 11.55
CA ASP A 15 9.05 -2.31 11.33
C ASP A 15 9.47 -2.15 9.86
N ASP A 16 9.91 -3.22 9.22
CA ASP A 16 10.26 -3.23 7.79
C ASP A 16 9.03 -2.92 6.91
N MET A 17 7.87 -3.49 7.24
CA MET A 17 6.63 -3.25 6.52
C MET A 17 6.08 -1.83 6.76
N VAL A 18 6.25 -1.28 7.96
CA VAL A 18 5.95 0.13 8.22
C VAL A 18 6.80 1.03 7.33
N ALA A 19 8.13 0.83 7.33
CA ALA A 19 9.04 1.63 6.49
C ALA A 19 8.76 1.44 4.99
N PHE A 20 8.37 0.24 4.57
CA PHE A 20 7.93 -0.05 3.21
C PHE A 20 6.70 0.79 2.82
N PHE A 21 5.61 0.68 3.58
CA PHE A 21 4.36 1.37 3.24
C PHE A 21 4.45 2.89 3.40
N GLU A 22 5.20 3.39 4.39
CA GLU A 22 5.48 4.83 4.52
C GLU A 22 6.14 5.38 3.25
N ALA A 23 7.18 4.70 2.74
CA ALA A 23 7.88 5.14 1.54
C ALA A 23 7.04 4.98 0.27
N VAL A 24 6.38 3.83 0.12
CA VAL A 24 5.63 3.47 -1.10
C VAL A 24 4.37 4.30 -1.27
N LEU A 25 3.68 4.65 -0.18
CA LEU A 25 2.45 5.45 -0.26
C LEU A 25 2.69 6.97 -0.20
N ALA A 26 3.91 7.42 0.12
CA ALA A 26 4.24 8.85 0.15
C ALA A 26 3.92 9.61 -1.15
N PRO A 27 4.19 9.08 -2.37
CA PRO A 27 3.81 9.74 -3.62
C PRO A 27 2.30 9.92 -3.79
N LEU A 28 1.51 9.11 -3.08
CA LEU A 28 0.04 9.17 -3.09
C LEU A 28 -0.48 10.16 -2.03
N GLY A 29 0.40 10.85 -1.32
CA GLY A 29 0.08 11.82 -0.28
C GLY A 29 -0.10 11.20 1.11
N TYR A 30 0.25 9.92 1.29
CA TYR A 30 0.18 9.29 2.60
C TYR A 30 1.38 9.68 3.47
N SER A 31 1.13 9.78 4.76
CA SER A 31 2.15 9.96 5.80
C SER A 31 1.73 9.23 7.07
N LYS A 32 2.65 9.08 8.02
CA LYS A 32 2.32 8.52 9.33
C LYS A 32 1.46 9.51 10.12
N MET A 33 0.23 9.08 10.40
CA MET A 33 -0.77 9.89 11.09
C MET A 33 -0.80 9.59 12.59
N MET A 34 -0.64 8.32 12.96
CA MET A 34 -0.65 7.86 14.35
C MET A 34 0.25 6.65 14.53
N GLU A 35 0.78 6.50 15.73
CA GLU A 35 1.62 5.37 16.13
C GLU A 35 1.25 4.92 17.53
N PHE A 36 1.04 3.61 17.68
CA PHE A 36 0.97 2.90 18.96
C PHE A 36 2.24 2.07 19.05
N PRO A 37 3.27 2.55 19.79
CA PRO A 37 4.58 1.95 19.79
C PRO A 37 4.54 0.44 20.03
N GLY A 38 5.20 -0.31 19.16
CA GLY A 38 5.28 -1.76 19.21
C GLY A 38 4.00 -2.51 18.85
N ARG A 39 2.91 -1.83 18.46
CA ARG A 39 1.60 -2.45 18.21
C ARG A 39 0.98 -2.12 16.86
N ALA A 40 0.90 -0.85 16.48
CA ALA A 40 0.21 -0.44 15.26
C ALA A 40 0.66 0.92 14.76
N VAL A 41 0.62 1.11 13.44
CA VAL A 41 0.87 2.39 12.77
C VAL A 41 -0.29 2.68 11.82
N CYS A 42 -0.78 3.92 11.85
CA CYS A 42 -1.78 4.41 10.91
C CYS A 42 -1.10 5.33 9.90
N LEU A 43 -1.23 4.97 8.63
CA LEU A 43 -0.93 5.84 7.50
C LEU A 43 -2.23 6.43 6.95
N GLY A 44 -2.11 7.63 6.40
CA GLY A 44 -3.26 8.33 5.82
C GLY A 44 -2.83 9.60 5.10
N THR A 45 -3.77 10.19 4.39
CA THR A 45 -3.59 11.48 3.71
C THR A 45 -3.86 12.64 4.68
N SER A 46 -3.72 13.89 4.21
CA SER A 46 -4.03 15.07 5.02
C SER A 46 -5.45 15.11 5.57
N SER A 47 -6.39 14.39 4.96
CA SER A 47 -7.82 14.37 5.33
C SER A 47 -8.34 13.02 5.81
N GLU A 48 -7.61 11.93 5.63
CA GLU A 48 -8.11 10.56 5.87
C GLU A 48 -7.07 9.74 6.64
N ARG A 49 -7.52 8.86 7.53
CA ARG A 49 -6.70 7.97 8.37
C ARG A 49 -7.14 6.52 8.16
N ASP A 50 -6.83 5.98 6.99
CA ASP A 50 -7.55 4.84 6.43
C ASP A 50 -6.72 3.56 6.32
N TRP A 51 -5.40 3.61 6.53
CA TRP A 51 -4.53 2.44 6.37
C TRP A 51 -3.77 2.08 7.65
N TRP A 52 -4.15 0.97 8.28
CA TRP A 52 -3.53 0.48 9.50
C TRP A 52 -2.62 -0.71 9.25
N LEU A 53 -1.40 -0.62 9.76
CA LEU A 53 -0.46 -1.73 9.88
C LEU A 53 -0.52 -2.20 11.33
N VAL A 54 -0.94 -3.44 11.54
CA VAL A 54 -1.15 -3.98 12.89
C VAL A 54 -0.19 -5.14 13.12
N LYS A 55 0.63 -5.03 14.17
CA LYS A 55 1.57 -6.10 14.53
C LYS A 55 0.79 -7.32 14.99
N ASN A 56 1.05 -8.45 14.36
CA ASN A 56 0.48 -9.73 14.74
C ASN A 56 1.41 -10.45 15.72
N GLU A 57 1.08 -10.38 17.02
CA GLU A 57 1.90 -10.92 18.12
C GLU A 57 1.55 -12.35 18.52
N ASP A 58 0.33 -12.81 18.25
CA ASP A 58 -0.15 -14.13 18.70
C ASP A 58 0.29 -15.28 17.77
N GLY A 59 1.00 -14.96 16.68
CA GLY A 59 1.47 -15.94 15.70
C GLY A 59 0.34 -16.55 14.86
N SER A 60 -0.87 -16.00 14.94
CA SER A 60 -2.00 -16.44 14.12
C SER A 60 -1.69 -16.29 12.63
N ARG A 61 -2.34 -17.12 11.82
CA ARG A 61 -2.11 -17.12 10.37
C ARG A 61 -2.59 -15.80 9.77
N VAL A 62 -1.66 -15.01 9.27
CA VAL A 62 -1.93 -13.82 8.47
C VAL A 62 -2.43 -14.24 7.08
N ALA A 63 -3.51 -13.61 6.61
CA ALA A 63 -4.02 -13.82 5.26
C ALA A 63 -2.97 -13.41 4.22
N LYS A 64 -2.84 -14.18 3.15
CA LYS A 64 -1.87 -13.94 2.07
C LYS A 64 -2.59 -13.64 0.77
N GLY A 65 -1.98 -12.81 -0.07
CA GLY A 65 -2.52 -12.49 -1.39
C GLY A 65 -3.74 -11.57 -1.34
N LEU A 66 -3.88 -10.79 -0.26
CA LEU A 66 -4.89 -9.73 -0.21
C LEU A 66 -4.59 -8.69 -1.28
N HIS A 67 -5.63 -7.95 -1.69
CA HIS A 67 -5.50 -6.90 -2.68
C HIS A 67 -6.06 -5.59 -2.16
N PHE A 68 -5.25 -4.53 -2.25
CA PHE A 68 -5.61 -3.18 -1.84
C PHE A 68 -5.21 -2.20 -2.95
N ALA A 69 -6.17 -1.35 -3.35
CA ALA A 69 -5.98 -0.34 -4.36
C ALA A 69 -6.10 1.05 -3.75
N PHE A 70 -5.05 1.84 -3.89
CA PHE A 70 -4.93 3.20 -3.37
C PHE A 70 -5.16 4.21 -4.48
N ARG A 71 -5.91 5.26 -4.17
CA ARG A 71 -6.14 6.34 -5.13
C ARG A 71 -4.89 7.20 -5.25
N ALA A 72 -4.40 7.35 -6.47
CA ALA A 72 -3.37 8.30 -6.85
C ALA A 72 -4.01 9.58 -7.41
N GLY A 73 -3.31 10.71 -7.23
CA GLY A 73 -3.76 12.01 -7.76
C GLY A 73 -3.63 12.11 -9.28
N ASP A 74 -2.60 11.49 -9.86
CA ASP A 74 -2.30 11.51 -11.29
C ASP A 74 -1.44 10.31 -11.73
N LYS A 75 -1.06 10.27 -13.01
CA LYS A 75 -0.21 9.20 -13.57
C LYS A 75 1.19 9.19 -12.96
N LYS A 76 1.76 10.37 -12.67
CA LYS A 76 3.12 10.50 -12.13
C LYS A 76 3.20 9.91 -10.72
N ALA A 77 2.17 10.09 -9.90
CA ALA A 77 2.07 9.49 -8.58
C ALA A 77 2.02 7.95 -8.66
N VAL A 78 1.33 7.38 -9.66
CA VAL A 78 1.31 5.93 -9.93
C VAL A 78 2.69 5.42 -10.34
N GLU A 79 3.37 6.12 -11.25
CA GLU A 79 4.72 5.79 -11.71
C GLU A 79 5.74 5.82 -10.56
N GLU A 80 5.66 6.84 -9.71
CA GLU A 80 6.56 7.02 -8.57
C GLU A 80 6.30 5.99 -7.46
N PHE A 81 5.03 5.69 -7.16
CA PHE A 81 4.65 4.56 -6.30
C PHE A 81 5.30 3.27 -6.78
N TYR A 82 5.19 2.97 -8.08
CA TYR A 82 5.72 1.74 -8.65
C TYR A 82 7.25 1.68 -8.56
N ARG A 83 7.93 2.77 -8.93
CA ARG A 83 9.40 2.87 -8.86
C ARG A 83 9.91 2.66 -7.44
N ILE A 84 9.35 3.36 -6.45
CA ILE A 84 9.77 3.26 -5.05
C ILE A 84 9.48 1.87 -4.50
N ALA A 85 8.34 1.27 -4.84
CA ALA A 85 8.01 -0.08 -4.39
C ALA A 85 9.06 -1.11 -4.85
N LEU A 86 9.48 -1.06 -6.11
CA LEU A 86 10.54 -1.92 -6.63
C LEU A 86 11.88 -1.68 -5.91
N GLU A 87 12.25 -0.42 -5.65
CA GLU A 87 13.48 -0.07 -4.90
C GLU A 87 13.45 -0.58 -3.46
N LYS A 88 12.25 -0.66 -2.86
CA LYS A 88 12.03 -1.21 -1.52
C LYS A 88 11.87 -2.74 -1.50
N GLY A 89 12.10 -3.42 -2.62
CA GLY A 89 12.11 -4.88 -2.70
C GLY A 89 10.75 -5.51 -2.95
N ALA A 90 9.73 -4.73 -3.33
CA ALA A 90 8.51 -5.31 -3.89
C ALA A 90 8.81 -6.03 -5.21
N LYS A 91 7.96 -6.99 -5.56
CA LYS A 91 8.04 -7.65 -6.87
C LYS A 91 7.08 -6.99 -7.83
N ASP A 92 7.48 -6.85 -9.08
CA ASP A 92 6.58 -6.46 -10.15
C ASP A 92 5.36 -7.41 -10.22
N ASN A 93 4.18 -6.83 -10.42
CA ASN A 93 2.94 -7.53 -10.68
C ASN A 93 2.09 -6.83 -11.76
N GLY A 94 2.67 -5.84 -12.47
CA GLY A 94 2.04 -5.05 -13.51
C GLY A 94 2.57 -3.62 -13.56
N GLU A 95 3.43 -3.33 -14.54
CA GLU A 95 3.98 -1.99 -14.82
C GLU A 95 2.90 -0.91 -15.00
N PRO A 96 3.19 0.38 -14.70
CA PRO A 96 2.26 1.49 -14.91
C PRO A 96 1.68 1.53 -16.32
N GLY A 97 0.36 1.58 -16.43
CA GLY A 97 -0.30 1.60 -17.73
C GLY A 97 -1.83 1.66 -17.65
N ILE A 98 -2.45 1.93 -18.80
CA ILE A 98 -3.92 1.88 -18.93
C ILE A 98 -4.38 0.43 -18.87
N ARG A 99 -5.43 0.18 -18.08
CA ARG A 99 -6.12 -1.10 -17.96
C ARG A 99 -7.43 -1.01 -18.72
N GLU A 100 -7.36 -1.07 -20.05
CA GLU A 100 -8.52 -0.93 -20.94
C GLU A 100 -9.63 -1.95 -20.62
N GLN A 101 -9.25 -3.13 -20.11
CA GLN A 101 -10.15 -4.17 -19.64
C GLN A 101 -10.96 -3.78 -18.38
N TYR A 102 -10.57 -2.74 -17.65
CA TYR A 102 -11.29 -2.22 -16.48
C TYR A 102 -12.09 -0.98 -16.83
N ALA A 103 -11.44 0.02 -17.42
CA ALA A 103 -12.06 1.18 -18.04
C ALA A 103 -11.06 1.92 -18.93
N PRO A 104 -11.52 2.68 -19.96
CA PRO A 104 -10.63 3.41 -20.88
C PRO A 104 -9.66 4.39 -20.21
N ASN A 105 -9.99 4.87 -19.02
CA ASN A 105 -9.19 5.84 -18.27
C ASN A 105 -8.61 5.31 -16.96
N TYR A 106 -8.57 3.99 -16.78
CA TYR A 106 -8.03 3.36 -15.58
C TYR A 106 -6.52 3.22 -15.71
N TYR A 107 -5.75 4.18 -15.18
CA TYR A 107 -4.29 4.11 -15.18
C TYR A 107 -3.79 3.58 -13.83
N ALA A 108 -3.07 2.46 -13.84
CA ALA A 108 -2.67 1.80 -12.59
C ALA A 108 -1.35 1.05 -12.70
N ALA A 109 -0.72 0.80 -11.56
CA ALA A 109 0.45 -0.06 -11.39
C ALA A 109 0.25 -1.01 -10.21
N PHE A 110 0.86 -2.20 -10.29
CA PHE A 110 0.69 -3.29 -9.33
C PHE A 110 2.04 -3.83 -8.87
N VAL A 111 2.17 -4.07 -7.58
CA VAL A 111 3.34 -4.70 -6.98
C VAL A 111 2.92 -5.74 -5.94
N ARG A 112 3.77 -6.74 -5.70
CA ARG A 112 3.66 -7.62 -4.53
C ARG A 112 4.50 -7.07 -3.40
N ASP A 113 3.87 -6.77 -2.28
CA ASP A 113 4.58 -6.39 -1.06
C ASP A 113 5.48 -7.55 -0.55
N PRO A 114 6.40 -7.30 0.40
CA PRO A 114 7.26 -8.34 0.96
C PRO A 114 6.53 -9.54 1.58
N THR A 115 5.26 -9.38 1.95
CA THR A 115 4.40 -10.46 2.50
C THR A 115 3.58 -11.19 1.43
N GLY A 116 3.58 -10.71 0.18
CA GLY A 116 2.89 -11.29 -0.98
C GLY A 116 1.51 -10.69 -1.30
N ASN A 117 1.10 -9.59 -0.67
CA ASN A 117 -0.16 -8.90 -1.00
C ASN A 117 -0.02 -8.10 -2.31
N ASN A 118 -1.10 -8.02 -3.08
CA ASN A 118 -1.17 -7.21 -4.30
C ASN A 118 -1.54 -5.76 -3.97
N ILE A 119 -0.57 -4.86 -4.04
CA ILE A 119 -0.76 -3.44 -3.78
C ILE A 119 -0.85 -2.71 -5.11
N GLU A 120 -1.88 -1.90 -5.26
CA GLU A 120 -2.16 -1.13 -6.46
C GLU A 120 -2.20 0.36 -6.16
N ALA A 121 -1.65 1.17 -7.05
CA ALA A 121 -1.95 2.59 -7.15
C ALA A 121 -2.71 2.87 -8.45
N VAL A 122 -3.81 3.61 -8.36
CA VAL A 122 -4.70 3.89 -9.50
C VAL A 122 -5.14 5.34 -9.54
N CYS A 123 -5.13 5.94 -10.73
CA CYS A 123 -5.83 7.19 -11.02
C CYS A 123 -6.79 7.00 -12.21
N LYS A 124 -7.83 7.85 -12.26
CA LYS A 124 -8.71 7.97 -13.41
C LYS A 124 -8.31 9.22 -14.18
N VAL A 125 -7.96 9.03 -15.45
CA VAL A 125 -7.48 10.11 -16.34
C VAL A 125 -8.56 10.63 -17.28
#